data_AF-A0A9K3LQF0-F1
#
_entry.id   AF-A0A9K3LQF0-F1
#
_cell.length_a   1.000
_cell.length_b   1.000
_cell.length_c   1.000
_cell.angle_alpha   90.00
_cell.angle_beta   90.00
_cell.angle_gamma   90.00
#
_symmetry.space_group_name_H-M   'P 1'
#
loop_
_entity.id
_entity.type
_entity.pdbx_description
1 polymer ?
#
loop_
_entity_poly.entity_id
_entity_poly.type
_entity_poly.pdbx_seq_one_letter_code
_entity_poly.pdbx_strand_id
1 'polypeptide(L)'
;MDLQEDNATSFVTTRTRPGQSQQPSFSPSPIRGHTSSKMEMVESEDFVRERPFTMMSPEPKRCKKVDIVASPKAAPSVLSYPTVIPIPSAKTIGTLYEAALADASPTPVSPSTPTSNPSNNVKNDQLFLKVAGLLSFEQVLLPALGLEEERAIKRIQAKVQRDAPEYKFVMEQCRRLARNSVANAIIAVAANREMRAQQQAERRKMQSLQMQQAREARKKELTEAHKRQVREQKNLLKVARLEERNRIKQKLAKNQKLWKEVVFLTSSISQLEKEEQLWVQTEKDLTILEGTPVKDDSNKEISSPIVLTVTEHSLHKEAERKAKDIVMASDRIQKGLTMVLQLLKESEDVRNELYNKYRKDHLFQGYQSIDDPKGVIRFLSQSSHDDGLF
;
A
#
# COMPACT_ATOMS: atom_id res chain seq x y z
N MET A 1 13.80 27.20 -37.73
CA MET A 1 12.50 27.71 -38.20
C MET A 1 11.45 27.16 -37.27
N ASP A 2 10.91 28.08 -36.47
CA ASP A 2 9.61 28.15 -35.77
C ASP A 2 9.30 26.97 -34.81
N LEU A 3 9.43 27.05 -33.48
CA LEU A 3 8.90 27.97 -32.44
C LEU A 3 7.37 28.15 -32.43
N GLN A 4 6.74 27.53 -31.42
CA GLN A 4 5.50 27.91 -30.69
C GLN A 4 5.33 26.83 -29.60
N GLU A 5 5.75 26.98 -28.33
CA GLU A 5 5.31 27.93 -27.29
C GLU A 5 3.81 28.27 -27.36
N ASP A 6 3.04 27.71 -26.42
CA ASP A 6 1.99 28.47 -25.73
C ASP A 6 1.75 27.94 -24.30
N ASN A 7 1.89 28.89 -23.38
CA ASN A 7 1.58 28.85 -21.96
C ASN A 7 0.06 28.88 -21.72
N ALA A 8 -0.42 28.25 -20.64
CA ALA A 8 -1.45 28.86 -19.78
C ALA A 8 -1.59 28.12 -18.44
N THR A 9 -0.92 28.66 -17.45
CA THR A 9 -1.15 28.53 -16.02
C THR A 9 -2.54 29.08 -15.64
N SER A 10 -3.35 28.31 -14.92
CA SER A 10 -4.45 28.88 -14.11
C SER A 10 -4.53 28.20 -12.76
N PHE A 11 -3.86 28.80 -11.77
CA PHE A 11 -4.07 28.55 -10.35
C PHE A 11 -5.33 29.29 -9.92
N VAL A 12 -6.38 28.53 -9.56
CA VAL A 12 -7.57 29.07 -8.90
C VAL A 12 -7.40 28.89 -7.39
N THR A 13 -7.07 30.00 -6.72
CA THR A 13 -6.98 30.10 -5.26
C THR A 13 -8.35 30.45 -4.69
N THR A 14 -9.15 29.47 -4.28
CA THR A 14 -10.36 29.73 -3.48
C THR A 14 -10.02 29.74 -1.99
N ARG A 15 -9.92 30.96 -1.48
CA ARG A 15 -9.84 31.35 -0.08
C ARG A 15 -11.13 30.94 0.64
N THR A 16 -11.08 29.90 1.48
CA THR A 16 -12.21 29.51 2.35
C THR A 16 -11.90 29.84 3.81
N ARG A 17 -12.86 30.52 4.42
CA ARG A 17 -12.88 31.17 5.75
C ARG A 17 -12.75 30.15 6.91
N PRO A 18 -12.18 30.52 8.07
CA PRO A 18 -12.08 29.62 9.21
C PRO A 18 -13.42 29.50 9.93
N GLY A 19 -13.97 28.28 9.95
CA GLY A 19 -15.08 27.90 10.80
C GLY A 19 -14.56 27.39 12.13
N GLN A 20 -14.99 28.04 13.21
CA GLN A 20 -14.99 27.50 14.56
C GLN A 20 -15.71 26.14 14.59
N SER A 21 -15.12 25.13 15.24
CA SER A 21 -15.89 24.19 16.08
C SER A 21 -14.99 23.18 16.78
N GLN A 22 -15.14 23.17 18.11
CA GLN A 22 -15.20 22.02 19.00
C GLN A 22 -13.95 21.14 19.16
N GLN A 23 -13.36 21.29 20.36
CA GLN A 23 -12.47 20.33 20.97
C GLN A 23 -13.15 18.96 21.13
N PRO A 24 -12.48 17.85 20.75
CA PRO A 24 -12.84 16.54 21.27
C PRO A 24 -12.16 16.34 22.64
N SER A 25 -12.98 16.24 23.68
CA SER A 25 -12.58 15.73 24.99
C SER A 25 -12.14 14.27 24.84
N PHE A 26 -10.86 14.01 25.04
CA PHE A 26 -10.33 12.65 25.18
C PHE A 26 -10.67 12.11 26.57
N SER A 27 -11.62 11.18 26.63
CA SER A 27 -11.83 10.31 27.79
C SER A 27 -10.92 9.08 27.65
N PRO A 28 -9.98 8.83 28.58
CA PRO A 28 -9.20 7.60 28.56
C PRO A 28 -10.07 6.45 29.07
N SER A 29 -10.32 5.47 28.21
CA SER A 29 -10.93 4.19 28.61
C SER A 29 -9.88 3.30 29.29
N PRO A 30 -10.24 2.56 30.34
CA PRO A 30 -9.30 1.77 31.11
C PRO A 30 -8.86 0.51 30.36
N ILE A 31 -7.57 0.24 30.45
CA ILE A 31 -6.88 -0.97 29.99
C ILE A 31 -7.45 -2.16 30.78
N ARG A 32 -8.24 -3.01 30.11
CA ARG A 32 -8.69 -4.29 30.66
C ARG A 32 -7.66 -5.35 30.27
N GLY A 33 -6.90 -5.79 31.28
CA GLY A 33 -5.88 -6.82 31.14
C GLY A 33 -6.46 -8.12 30.60
N HIS A 34 -5.79 -8.64 29.56
CA HIS A 34 -6.00 -9.99 29.07
C HIS A 34 -5.40 -10.98 30.08
N THR A 35 -6.26 -11.72 30.77
CA THR A 35 -5.84 -12.95 31.45
C THR A 35 -5.60 -14.03 30.40
N SER A 36 -4.39 -14.57 30.45
CA SER A 36 -3.94 -15.76 29.73
C SER A 36 -4.88 -16.94 30.02
N SER A 37 -5.69 -17.31 29.03
CA SER A 37 -6.47 -18.55 29.07
C SER A 37 -5.63 -19.64 28.41
N LYS A 38 -5.01 -20.42 29.29
CA LYS A 38 -4.26 -21.64 29.02
C LYS A 38 -5.22 -22.65 28.40
N MET A 39 -5.02 -22.92 27.11
CA MET A 39 -5.81 -23.88 26.35
C MET A 39 -5.32 -25.28 26.71
N GLU A 40 -6.02 -25.90 27.66
CA GLU A 40 -5.79 -27.27 28.09
C GLU A 40 -6.41 -28.21 27.04
N MET A 41 -5.54 -28.94 26.34
CA MET A 41 -5.91 -30.05 25.48
C MET A 41 -6.41 -31.19 26.37
N VAL A 42 -7.72 -31.39 26.43
CA VAL A 42 -8.31 -32.61 26.98
C VAL A 42 -8.88 -33.41 25.83
N GLU A 43 -8.16 -34.48 25.51
CA GLU A 43 -8.59 -35.60 24.68
C GLU A 43 -9.92 -36.13 25.22
N SER A 44 -10.96 -36.07 24.40
CA SER A 44 -12.20 -36.80 24.66
C SER A 44 -12.16 -38.08 23.83
N GLU A 45 -11.76 -39.17 24.50
CA GLU A 45 -11.97 -40.52 23.99
C GLU A 45 -13.48 -40.82 23.97
N ASP A 46 -14.09 -40.75 22.79
CA ASP A 46 -15.44 -41.24 22.54
C ASP A 46 -15.41 -42.79 22.51
N PHE A 47 -15.54 -43.40 23.69
CA PHE A 47 -15.81 -44.83 23.83
C PHE A 47 -17.30 -45.09 23.50
N VAL A 48 -17.60 -45.25 22.22
CA VAL A 48 -18.91 -45.67 21.71
C VAL A 48 -19.16 -47.12 22.16
N ARG A 49 -19.85 -47.29 23.30
CA ARG A 49 -20.49 -48.57 23.64
C ARG A 49 -21.72 -48.74 22.75
N GLU A 50 -21.53 -49.45 21.64
CA GLU A 50 -22.62 -50.03 20.86
C GLU A 50 -23.47 -50.93 21.78
N ARG A 51 -24.72 -50.52 22.01
CA ARG A 51 -25.73 -51.42 22.55
C ARG A 51 -26.20 -52.33 21.41
N PRO A 52 -26.18 -53.66 21.57
CA PRO A 52 -26.75 -54.56 20.58
C PRO A 52 -28.25 -54.30 20.47
N PHE A 53 -28.68 -54.04 19.23
CA PHE A 53 -30.08 -53.87 18.84
C PHE A 53 -30.78 -55.22 19.00
N THR A 54 -31.53 -55.39 20.09
CA THR A 54 -32.41 -56.55 20.28
C THR A 54 -33.55 -56.47 19.28
N MET A 55 -33.39 -57.21 18.18
CA MET A 55 -34.42 -57.54 17.20
C MET A 55 -35.57 -58.31 17.87
N MET A 56 -36.52 -57.59 18.46
CA MET A 56 -37.85 -58.15 18.73
C MET A 56 -38.61 -58.14 17.41
N SER A 57 -38.63 -59.30 16.74
CA SER A 57 -39.55 -59.55 15.63
C SER A 57 -40.98 -59.25 16.08
N PRO A 58 -41.72 -58.36 15.40
CA PRO A 58 -43.14 -58.23 15.65
C PRO A 58 -43.82 -59.54 15.23
N GLU A 59 -44.39 -60.24 16.21
CA GLU A 59 -45.29 -61.37 15.96
C GLU A 59 -46.33 -60.97 14.91
N PRO A 60 -46.50 -61.73 13.81
CA PRO A 60 -47.55 -61.47 12.86
C PRO A 60 -48.88 -61.77 13.55
N LYS A 61 -49.56 -60.70 13.99
CA LYS A 61 -50.96 -60.79 14.42
C LYS A 61 -51.73 -61.49 13.31
N ARG A 62 -52.23 -62.67 13.64
CA ARG A 62 -53.04 -63.56 12.82
C ARG A 62 -54.22 -62.77 12.25
N CYS A 63 -54.04 -62.17 11.07
CA CYS A 63 -55.15 -61.66 10.28
C CYS A 63 -56.02 -62.85 9.94
N LYS A 64 -57.19 -62.94 10.59
CA LYS A 64 -58.28 -63.78 10.09
C LYS A 64 -58.54 -63.35 8.65
N LYS A 65 -58.02 -64.12 7.69
CA LYS A 65 -58.52 -64.10 6.31
C LYS A 65 -59.98 -64.54 6.43
N VAL A 66 -60.87 -63.56 6.42
CA VAL A 66 -62.27 -63.81 6.11
C VAL A 66 -62.24 -64.08 4.62
N ASP A 67 -62.29 -65.34 4.24
CA ASP A 67 -62.58 -65.72 2.86
C ASP A 67 -64.00 -65.25 2.58
N ILE A 68 -64.10 -64.08 1.95
CA ILE A 68 -65.35 -63.57 1.39
C ILE A 68 -65.65 -64.51 0.22
N VAL A 69 -66.49 -65.52 0.50
CA VAL A 69 -67.09 -66.36 -0.53
C VAL A 69 -67.86 -65.43 -1.47
N ALA A 70 -67.24 -65.11 -2.60
CA ALA A 70 -67.86 -64.34 -3.66
C ALA A 70 -68.99 -65.18 -4.24
N SER A 71 -70.22 -64.89 -3.84
CA SER A 71 -71.41 -65.37 -4.54
C SER A 71 -71.35 -64.87 -5.99
N PRO A 72 -71.40 -65.74 -7.02
CA PRO A 72 -71.22 -65.34 -8.42
C PRO A 72 -72.46 -64.63 -9.01
N LYS A 73 -73.43 -64.21 -8.18
CA LYS A 73 -74.57 -63.42 -8.63
C LYS A 73 -74.27 -61.93 -8.44
N ALA A 74 -73.75 -61.33 -9.53
CA ALA A 74 -73.46 -59.91 -9.70
C ALA A 74 -72.46 -59.32 -8.68
N ALA A 75 -71.16 -59.44 -8.97
CA ALA A 75 -70.18 -58.53 -8.36
C ALA A 75 -70.64 -57.09 -8.69
N PRO A 76 -70.99 -56.27 -7.69
CA PRO A 76 -71.52 -54.94 -7.96
C PRO A 76 -70.43 -54.14 -8.70
N SER A 77 -70.70 -53.77 -9.95
CA SER A 77 -69.85 -52.92 -10.80
C SER A 77 -69.70 -51.49 -10.27
N VAL A 78 -69.93 -51.25 -8.97
CA VAL A 78 -70.32 -49.96 -8.41
C VAL A 78 -69.42 -49.50 -7.26
N LEU A 79 -68.49 -50.34 -6.77
CA LEU A 79 -67.49 -49.94 -5.76
C LEU A 79 -66.22 -49.38 -6.42
N SER A 80 -66.36 -48.28 -7.17
CA SER A 80 -65.23 -47.50 -7.65
C SER A 80 -64.85 -46.42 -6.63
N TYR A 81 -63.55 -46.30 -6.30
CA TYR A 81 -63.05 -45.12 -5.60
C TYR A 81 -63.44 -43.85 -6.36
N PRO A 82 -63.81 -42.74 -5.71
CA PRO A 82 -64.14 -41.52 -6.42
C PRO A 82 -62.96 -41.06 -7.27
N THR A 83 -63.12 -41.13 -8.60
CA THR A 83 -62.10 -40.71 -9.59
C THR A 83 -62.03 -39.20 -9.72
N VAL A 84 -63.10 -38.49 -9.35
CA VAL A 84 -63.17 -37.02 -9.34
C VAL A 84 -63.44 -36.58 -7.92
N ILE A 85 -62.40 -36.13 -7.22
CA ILE A 85 -62.53 -35.46 -5.93
C ILE A 85 -62.89 -34.00 -6.22
N PRO A 86 -63.99 -33.47 -5.66
CA PRO A 86 -64.36 -32.08 -5.89
C PRO A 86 -63.32 -31.14 -5.26
N ILE A 87 -63.04 -30.04 -5.95
CA ILE A 87 -62.15 -28.98 -5.44
C ILE A 87 -62.76 -28.46 -4.12
N PRO A 88 -61.94 -28.28 -3.05
CA PRO A 88 -62.41 -27.74 -1.79
C PRO A 88 -63.09 -26.40 -1.98
N SER A 89 -64.31 -26.30 -1.43
CA SER A 89 -65.10 -25.07 -1.49
C SER A 89 -64.42 -23.96 -0.68
N ALA A 90 -64.55 -22.71 -1.14
CA ALA A 90 -64.03 -21.54 -0.43
C ALA A 90 -64.51 -21.47 1.03
N LYS A 91 -65.74 -21.93 1.31
CA LYS A 91 -66.27 -22.05 2.67
C LYS A 91 -65.47 -23.03 3.53
N THR A 92 -65.13 -24.21 2.99
CA THR A 92 -64.37 -25.23 3.74
C THR A 92 -62.94 -24.77 3.99
N ILE A 93 -62.33 -24.12 3.00
CA ILE A 93 -61.02 -23.48 3.13
C ILE A 93 -61.08 -22.38 4.21
N GLY A 94 -62.10 -21.51 4.18
CA GLY A 94 -62.30 -20.44 5.16
C GLY A 94 -62.47 -20.97 6.59
N THR A 95 -63.29 -22.00 6.79
CA THR A 95 -63.49 -22.61 8.12
C THR A 95 -62.20 -23.22 8.68
N LEU A 96 -61.43 -23.90 7.83
CA LEU A 96 -60.15 -24.48 8.25
C LEU A 96 -59.09 -23.42 8.50
N TYR A 97 -59.11 -22.35 7.71
CA TYR A 97 -58.25 -21.20 7.89
C TYR A 97 -58.52 -20.51 9.23
N GLU A 98 -59.79 -20.24 9.56
CA GLU A 98 -60.19 -19.67 10.85
C GLU A 98 -59.86 -20.60 12.03
N ALA A 99 -60.12 -21.91 11.88
CA ALA A 99 -59.76 -22.89 12.90
C ALA A 99 -58.23 -22.94 13.14
N ALA A 100 -57.43 -22.88 12.07
CA ALA A 100 -55.98 -22.87 12.17
C ALA A 100 -55.40 -21.58 12.75
N LEU A 101 -56.11 -20.44 12.62
CA LEU A 101 -55.79 -19.20 13.34
C LEU A 101 -56.18 -19.30 14.82
N ALA A 102 -57.34 -19.89 15.14
CA ALA A 102 -57.83 -20.03 16.51
C ALA A 102 -56.95 -20.95 17.36
N ASP A 103 -56.44 -22.05 16.80
CA ASP A 103 -55.47 -22.94 17.46
C ASP A 103 -54.13 -22.25 17.78
N ALA A 104 -53.87 -21.06 17.21
CA ALA A 104 -52.66 -20.27 17.46
C ALA A 104 -52.84 -19.18 18.53
N SER A 105 -54.00 -19.10 19.19
CA SER A 105 -54.18 -18.21 20.35
C SER A 105 -53.12 -18.53 21.41
N PRO A 106 -52.23 -17.59 21.78
CA PRO A 106 -51.14 -17.86 22.69
C PRO A 106 -51.73 -18.22 24.06
N THR A 107 -51.52 -19.47 24.47
CA THR A 107 -51.55 -19.78 25.89
C THR A 107 -50.55 -18.84 26.57
N PRO A 108 -50.93 -18.07 27.61
CA PRO A 108 -50.03 -17.10 28.22
C PRO A 108 -48.87 -17.85 28.87
N VAL A 109 -47.74 -17.94 28.16
CA VAL A 109 -46.51 -18.51 28.68
C VAL A 109 -45.88 -17.48 29.62
N SER A 110 -45.74 -17.86 30.88
CA SER A 110 -45.07 -17.06 31.91
C SER A 110 -43.67 -16.62 31.46
N PRO A 111 -43.17 -15.48 31.95
CA PRO A 111 -41.91 -14.90 31.51
C PRO A 111 -40.74 -15.71 32.07
N SER A 112 -40.14 -16.58 31.27
CA SER A 112 -38.83 -17.16 31.55
C SER A 112 -37.80 -16.75 30.48
N THR A 113 -36.82 -16.01 31.00
CA THR A 113 -35.44 -15.72 30.56
C THR A 113 -34.99 -16.05 29.12
N PRO A 114 -34.31 -15.10 28.44
CA PRO A 114 -33.82 -15.31 27.08
C PRO A 114 -32.46 -16.03 27.09
N THR A 115 -32.46 -17.33 26.78
CA THR A 115 -31.24 -18.04 26.37
C THR A 115 -31.34 -18.34 24.88
N SER A 116 -30.59 -17.57 24.10
CA SER A 116 -30.60 -17.55 22.64
C SER A 116 -29.93 -18.80 22.04
N ASN A 117 -30.74 -19.80 21.69
CA ASN A 117 -30.35 -20.84 20.72
C ASN A 117 -30.97 -20.51 19.35
N PRO A 118 -30.18 -20.20 18.31
CA PRO A 118 -30.69 -19.76 17.01
C PRO A 118 -31.25 -20.89 16.12
N SER A 119 -31.40 -22.12 16.61
CA SER A 119 -31.90 -23.26 15.82
C SER A 119 -33.43 -23.29 15.64
N ASN A 120 -34.19 -22.40 16.29
CA ASN A 120 -35.66 -22.40 16.25
C ASN A 120 -36.30 -21.41 15.25
N ASN A 121 -35.53 -20.70 14.43
CA ASN A 121 -36.07 -19.62 13.59
C ASN A 121 -37.09 -20.04 12.52
N VAL A 122 -37.14 -21.30 12.11
CA VAL A 122 -38.14 -21.76 11.11
C VAL A 122 -39.56 -21.80 11.71
N LYS A 123 -39.69 -22.09 13.01
CA LYS A 123 -40.98 -22.01 13.72
C LYS A 123 -41.42 -20.55 13.88
N ASN A 124 -40.46 -19.64 14.07
CA ASN A 124 -40.73 -18.22 14.18
C ASN A 124 -41.26 -17.64 12.87
N ASP A 125 -40.69 -18.01 11.71
CA ASP A 125 -41.19 -17.53 10.41
C ASP A 125 -42.64 -17.96 10.13
N GLN A 126 -43.04 -19.18 10.55
CA GLN A 126 -44.46 -19.58 10.47
C GLN A 126 -45.34 -18.82 11.45
N LEU A 127 -44.87 -18.54 12.68
CA LEU A 127 -45.60 -17.70 13.63
C LEU A 127 -45.79 -16.27 13.08
N PHE A 128 -44.76 -15.68 12.47
CA PHE A 128 -44.86 -14.36 11.83
C PHE A 128 -45.77 -14.34 10.61
N LEU A 129 -45.75 -15.38 9.77
CA LEU A 129 -46.68 -15.52 8.65
C LEU A 129 -48.12 -15.76 9.11
N LYS A 130 -48.33 -16.53 10.19
CA LYS A 130 -49.65 -16.75 10.80
C LYS A 130 -50.23 -15.45 11.38
N VAL A 131 -49.40 -14.64 12.04
CA VAL A 131 -49.79 -13.29 12.52
C VAL A 131 -50.13 -12.36 11.35
N ALA A 132 -49.50 -12.54 10.19
CA ALA A 132 -49.82 -11.82 8.96
C ALA A 132 -51.02 -12.40 8.17
N GLY A 133 -51.71 -13.44 8.69
CA GLY A 133 -52.84 -14.08 7.99
C GLY A 133 -52.43 -14.95 6.79
N LEU A 134 -51.18 -15.43 6.75
CA LEU A 134 -50.67 -16.28 5.68
C LEU A 134 -50.43 -17.69 6.23
N LEU A 135 -51.48 -18.51 6.19
CA LEU A 135 -51.43 -19.93 6.53
C LEU A 135 -50.83 -20.75 5.37
N SER A 136 -50.01 -21.76 5.67
CA SER A 136 -49.34 -22.57 4.65
C SER A 136 -50.27 -23.60 3.99
N PHE A 137 -49.91 -24.02 2.77
CA PHE A 137 -50.57 -25.08 1.99
C PHE A 137 -50.85 -26.35 2.82
N GLU A 138 -49.92 -26.73 3.70
CA GLU A 138 -50.03 -27.92 4.56
C GLU A 138 -51.04 -27.77 5.71
N GLN A 139 -51.33 -26.53 6.13
CA GLN A 139 -52.20 -26.23 7.29
C GLN A 139 -53.66 -26.06 6.89
N VAL A 140 -53.93 -25.62 5.66
CA VAL A 140 -55.30 -25.32 5.21
C VAL A 140 -55.69 -26.13 3.99
N LEU A 141 -54.86 -26.15 2.94
CA LEU A 141 -55.28 -26.73 1.66
C LEU A 141 -55.22 -28.26 1.65
N LEU A 142 -54.18 -28.87 2.21
CA LEU A 142 -54.11 -30.35 2.36
C LEU A 142 -55.23 -30.90 3.26
N PRO A 143 -55.50 -30.33 4.45
CA PRO A 143 -56.66 -30.73 5.25
C PRO A 143 -58.00 -30.50 4.55
N ALA A 144 -58.16 -29.40 3.79
CA ALA A 144 -59.38 -29.12 3.04
C ALA A 144 -59.65 -30.17 1.96
N LEU A 145 -58.62 -30.57 1.22
CA LEU A 145 -58.71 -31.62 0.21
C LEU A 145 -59.05 -32.98 0.85
N GLY A 146 -58.42 -33.30 1.99
CA GLY A 146 -58.75 -34.50 2.78
C GLY A 146 -60.19 -34.53 3.29
N LEU A 147 -60.74 -33.38 3.70
CA LEU A 147 -62.14 -33.28 4.11
C LEU A 147 -63.11 -33.51 2.95
N GLU A 148 -62.83 -32.97 1.76
CA GLU A 148 -63.69 -33.21 0.59
C GLU A 148 -63.60 -34.65 0.09
N GLU A 149 -62.40 -35.25 0.11
CA GLU A 149 -62.21 -36.66 -0.18
C GLU A 149 -62.98 -37.54 0.81
N GLU A 150 -62.91 -37.25 2.11
CA GLU A 150 -63.69 -37.96 3.12
C GLU A 150 -65.21 -37.78 2.94
N ARG A 151 -65.68 -36.58 2.58
CA ARG A 151 -67.09 -36.31 2.27
C ARG A 151 -67.55 -37.10 1.05
N ALA A 152 -66.75 -37.18 0.00
CA ALA A 152 -67.04 -37.98 -1.18
C ALA A 152 -67.15 -39.47 -0.83
N ILE A 153 -66.21 -40.01 -0.06
CA ILE A 153 -66.22 -41.40 0.39
C ILE A 153 -67.45 -41.67 1.28
N LYS A 154 -67.85 -40.74 2.16
CA LYS A 154 -69.07 -40.85 2.97
C LYS A 154 -70.35 -40.92 2.13
N ARG A 155 -70.45 -40.15 1.04
CA ARG A 155 -71.61 -40.22 0.13
C ARG A 155 -71.70 -41.59 -0.56
N ILE A 156 -70.57 -42.15 -0.99
CA ILE A 156 -70.51 -43.50 -1.56
C ILE A 156 -70.86 -44.53 -0.47
N GLN A 157 -70.34 -44.37 0.74
CA GLN A 157 -70.62 -45.26 1.85
C GLN A 157 -72.12 -45.31 2.17
N ALA A 158 -72.82 -44.17 2.14
CA ALA A 158 -74.27 -44.14 2.37
C ALA A 158 -75.04 -44.95 1.31
N LYS A 159 -74.61 -44.91 0.04
CA LYS A 159 -75.18 -45.75 -1.03
C LYS A 159 -74.87 -47.23 -0.82
N VAL A 160 -73.59 -47.55 -0.56
CA VAL A 160 -73.13 -48.92 -0.30
C VAL A 160 -73.83 -49.53 0.92
N GLN A 161 -74.05 -48.76 1.99
CA GLN A 161 -74.79 -49.25 3.17
C GLN A 161 -76.26 -49.56 2.90
N ARG A 162 -76.87 -48.87 1.92
CA ARG A 162 -78.25 -49.12 1.50
C ARG A 162 -78.34 -50.34 0.58
N ASP A 163 -77.44 -50.44 -0.39
CA ASP A 163 -77.55 -51.38 -1.50
C ASP A 163 -76.74 -52.68 -1.28
N ALA A 164 -75.67 -52.63 -0.49
CA ALA A 164 -74.71 -53.73 -0.27
C ALA A 164 -73.96 -53.61 1.10
N PRO A 165 -74.66 -53.82 2.23
CA PRO A 165 -74.12 -53.57 3.58
C PRO A 165 -72.88 -54.41 3.94
N GLU A 166 -72.67 -55.55 3.28
CA GLU A 166 -71.50 -56.42 3.43
C GLU A 166 -70.17 -55.70 3.14
N TYR A 167 -70.17 -54.62 2.35
CA TYR A 167 -68.96 -53.85 2.01
C TYR A 167 -68.66 -52.68 2.98
N LYS A 168 -69.38 -52.57 4.10
CA LYS A 168 -69.16 -51.50 5.10
C LYS A 168 -67.71 -51.43 5.59
N PHE A 169 -67.06 -52.58 5.79
CA PHE A 169 -65.66 -52.65 6.23
C PHE A 169 -64.69 -52.06 5.19
N VAL A 170 -64.92 -52.32 3.89
CA VAL A 170 -64.09 -51.78 2.81
C VAL A 170 -64.13 -50.26 2.80
N MET A 171 -65.33 -49.67 2.96
CA MET A 171 -65.51 -48.22 3.03
C MET A 171 -64.84 -47.57 4.25
N GLU A 172 -64.76 -48.28 5.36
CA GLU A 172 -64.00 -47.85 6.53
C GLU A 172 -62.48 -47.87 6.28
N GLN A 173 -61.98 -48.90 5.60
CA GLN A 173 -60.58 -48.94 5.19
C GLN A 173 -60.24 -47.84 4.19
N CYS A 174 -61.11 -47.55 3.21
CA CYS A 174 -60.90 -46.45 2.26
C CYS A 174 -60.82 -45.09 2.97
N ARG A 175 -61.67 -44.82 3.96
CA ARG A 175 -61.60 -43.58 4.76
C ARG A 175 -60.31 -43.48 5.55
N ARG A 176 -59.87 -44.59 6.16
CA ARG A 176 -58.60 -44.65 6.87
C ARG A 176 -57.41 -44.40 5.93
N LEU A 177 -57.42 -44.98 4.73
CA LEU A 177 -56.38 -44.76 3.72
C LEU A 177 -56.33 -43.30 3.25
N ALA A 178 -57.48 -42.67 2.99
CA ALA A 178 -57.54 -41.25 2.62
C ALA A 178 -56.94 -40.34 3.72
N ARG A 179 -57.33 -40.55 4.98
CA ARG A 179 -56.74 -39.80 6.12
C ARG A 179 -55.24 -40.01 6.25
N ASN A 180 -54.78 -41.25 6.09
CA ASN A 180 -53.36 -41.57 6.15
C ASN A 180 -52.58 -40.94 4.98
N SER A 181 -53.16 -40.91 3.79
CA SER A 181 -52.57 -40.25 2.60
C SER A 181 -52.35 -38.76 2.86
N VAL A 182 -53.36 -38.05 3.36
CA VAL A 182 -53.27 -36.62 3.69
C VAL A 182 -52.27 -36.37 4.82
N ALA A 183 -52.28 -37.19 5.87
CA ALA A 183 -51.30 -37.09 6.96
C ALA A 183 -49.87 -37.29 6.47
N ASN A 184 -49.63 -38.29 5.61
CA ASN A 184 -48.32 -38.54 5.01
C ASN A 184 -47.89 -37.38 4.10
N ALA A 185 -48.81 -36.79 3.34
CA ALA A 185 -48.54 -35.62 2.51
C ALA A 185 -48.12 -34.41 3.36
N ILE A 186 -48.80 -34.16 4.48
CA ILE A 186 -48.44 -33.08 5.42
C ILE A 186 -47.02 -33.32 5.98
N ILE A 187 -46.72 -34.54 6.43
CA ILE A 187 -45.39 -34.90 6.94
C ILE A 187 -44.31 -34.70 5.87
N ALA A 188 -44.57 -35.13 4.63
CA ALA A 188 -43.62 -34.99 3.52
C ALA A 188 -43.37 -33.52 3.15
N VAL A 189 -44.41 -32.67 3.15
CA VAL A 189 -44.25 -31.22 2.90
C VAL A 189 -43.44 -30.56 4.02
N ALA A 190 -43.70 -30.91 5.28
CA ALA A 190 -42.95 -30.41 6.43
C ALA A 190 -41.46 -30.80 6.34
N ALA A 191 -41.16 -32.08 6.05
CA ALA A 191 -39.78 -32.56 5.86
C ALA A 191 -39.06 -31.85 4.71
N ASN A 192 -39.74 -31.64 3.57
CA ASN A 192 -39.17 -30.90 2.43
C ASN A 192 -38.90 -29.42 2.75
N ARG A 193 -39.71 -28.80 3.61
CA ARG A 193 -39.47 -27.44 4.09
C ARG A 193 -38.25 -27.37 5.00
N GLU A 194 -38.13 -28.31 5.92
CA GLU A 194 -36.98 -28.40 6.81
C GLU A 194 -35.67 -28.60 6.02
N MET A 195 -35.66 -29.52 5.06
CA MET A 195 -34.51 -29.76 4.20
C MET A 195 -34.09 -28.49 3.43
N ARG A 196 -35.05 -27.75 2.85
CA ARG A 196 -34.76 -26.48 2.17
C ARG A 196 -34.19 -25.43 3.14
N ALA A 197 -34.72 -25.35 4.36
CA ALA A 197 -34.22 -24.43 5.37
C ALA A 197 -32.78 -24.77 5.78
N GLN A 198 -32.47 -26.06 5.99
CA GLN A 198 -31.12 -26.54 6.28
C GLN A 198 -30.15 -26.21 5.15
N GLN A 199 -30.50 -26.51 3.89
CA GLN A 199 -29.67 -26.18 2.73
C GLN A 199 -29.43 -24.67 2.59
N GLN A 200 -30.43 -23.83 2.88
CA GLN A 200 -30.24 -22.38 2.88
C GLN A 200 -29.32 -21.92 4.02
N ALA A 201 -29.44 -22.51 5.21
CA ALA A 201 -28.57 -22.21 6.34
C ALA A 201 -27.11 -22.60 6.04
N GLU A 202 -26.89 -23.78 5.45
CA GLU A 202 -25.56 -24.24 5.02
C GLU A 202 -24.95 -23.31 3.98
N ARG A 203 -25.71 -22.89 2.96
CA ARG A 203 -25.24 -21.91 1.95
C ARG A 203 -24.81 -20.60 2.60
N ARG A 204 -25.59 -20.08 3.56
CA ARG A 204 -25.25 -18.85 4.30
C ARG A 204 -23.97 -19.04 5.12
N LYS A 205 -23.82 -20.19 5.78
CA LYS A 205 -22.62 -20.53 6.57
C LYS A 205 -21.37 -20.59 5.66
N MET A 206 -21.48 -21.26 4.51
CA MET A 206 -20.40 -21.34 3.52
C MET A 206 -20.02 -19.98 2.96
N GLN A 207 -20.99 -19.15 2.60
CA GLN A 207 -20.74 -17.78 2.13
C GLN A 207 -20.05 -16.91 3.19
N SER A 208 -20.49 -17.00 4.45
CA SER A 208 -19.86 -16.29 5.57
C SER A 208 -18.40 -16.71 5.74
N LEU A 209 -18.13 -18.02 5.70
CA LEU A 209 -16.78 -18.56 5.83
C LEU A 209 -15.87 -18.12 4.67
N GLN A 210 -16.37 -18.17 3.42
CA GLN A 210 -15.63 -17.65 2.27
C GLN A 210 -15.34 -16.15 2.39
N MET A 211 -16.29 -15.36 2.88
CA MET A 211 -16.09 -13.92 3.09
C MET A 211 -15.05 -13.66 4.18
N GLN A 212 -15.03 -14.44 5.25
CA GLN A 212 -14.00 -14.35 6.31
C GLN A 212 -12.61 -14.69 5.75
N GLN A 213 -12.47 -15.79 5.01
CA GLN A 213 -11.22 -16.17 4.37
C GLN A 213 -10.73 -15.09 3.38
N ALA A 214 -11.63 -14.52 2.57
CA ALA A 214 -11.29 -13.43 1.66
C ALA A 214 -10.82 -12.16 2.40
N ARG A 215 -11.43 -11.83 3.54
CA ARG A 215 -10.99 -10.70 4.39
C ARG A 215 -9.61 -10.96 5.00
N GLU A 216 -9.35 -12.17 5.47
CA GLU A 216 -8.04 -12.55 6.00
C GLU A 216 -6.95 -12.53 4.92
N ALA A 217 -7.25 -13.05 3.72
CA ALA A 217 -6.34 -13.01 2.58
C ALA A 217 -5.97 -11.57 2.20
N ARG A 218 -6.97 -10.67 2.09
CA ARG A 218 -6.74 -9.24 1.83
C ARG A 218 -5.88 -8.58 2.91
N LYS A 219 -6.12 -8.90 4.19
CA LYS A 219 -5.29 -8.37 5.29
C LYS A 219 -3.84 -8.84 5.15
N LYS A 220 -3.61 -10.13 4.88
CA LYS A 220 -2.26 -10.69 4.68
C LYS A 220 -1.56 -9.99 3.51
N GLU A 221 -2.24 -9.88 2.37
CA GLU A 221 -1.72 -9.20 1.16
C GLU A 221 -1.33 -7.75 1.45
N LEU A 222 -2.17 -6.98 2.14
CA LEU A 222 -1.85 -5.60 2.54
C LEU A 222 -0.61 -5.54 3.44
N THR A 223 -0.48 -6.46 4.41
CA THR A 223 0.71 -6.49 5.27
C THR A 223 1.97 -6.87 4.52
N GLU A 224 1.88 -7.77 3.53
CA GLU A 224 3.00 -8.15 2.69
C GLU A 224 3.41 -7.03 1.72
N ALA A 225 2.44 -6.36 1.09
CA ALA A 225 2.68 -5.21 0.24
C ALA A 225 3.37 -4.08 1.03
N HIS A 226 2.91 -3.79 2.25
CA HIS A 226 3.57 -2.81 3.11
C HIS A 226 5.00 -3.23 3.49
N LYS A 227 5.22 -4.50 3.83
CA LYS A 227 6.58 -5.03 4.09
C LYS A 227 7.48 -4.91 2.87
N ARG A 228 6.97 -5.14 1.65
CA ARG A 228 7.72 -4.95 0.39
C ARG A 228 8.12 -3.48 0.20
N GLN A 229 7.17 -2.55 0.35
CA GLN A 229 7.46 -1.11 0.28
C GLN A 229 8.52 -0.66 1.28
N VAL A 230 8.44 -1.11 2.54
CA VAL A 230 9.45 -0.77 3.56
C VAL A 230 10.84 -1.32 3.19
N ARG A 231 10.91 -2.52 2.60
CA ARG A 231 12.18 -3.09 2.11
C ARG A 231 12.74 -2.29 0.93
N GLU A 232 11.89 -1.91 -0.02
CA GLU A 232 12.28 -1.08 -1.16
C GLU A 232 12.81 0.29 -0.72
N GLN A 233 12.12 0.98 0.20
CA GLN A 233 12.59 2.24 0.76
C GLN A 233 13.95 2.10 1.47
N LYS A 234 14.13 1.03 2.26
CA LYS A 234 15.43 0.76 2.90
C LYS A 234 16.53 0.50 1.87
N ASN A 235 16.23 -0.19 0.78
CA ASN A 235 17.19 -0.44 -0.30
C ASN A 235 17.55 0.85 -1.03
N LEU A 236 16.56 1.70 -1.36
CA LEU A 236 16.79 3.01 -1.95
C LEU A 236 17.70 3.88 -1.08
N LEU A 237 17.45 3.91 0.25
CA LEU A 237 18.32 4.64 1.18
C LEU A 237 19.75 4.09 1.22
N LYS A 238 19.93 2.76 1.13
CA LYS A 238 21.27 2.15 1.06
C LYS A 238 22.00 2.54 -0.22
N VAL A 239 21.31 2.52 -1.36
CA VAL A 239 21.88 2.94 -2.65
C VAL A 239 22.28 4.42 -2.59
N ALA A 240 21.40 5.31 -2.10
CA ALA A 240 21.70 6.73 -1.96
C ALA A 240 22.93 6.99 -1.05
N ARG A 241 23.07 6.25 0.06
CA ARG A 241 24.24 6.34 0.94
C ARG A 241 25.53 5.87 0.25
N LEU A 242 25.46 4.81 -0.55
CA LEU A 242 26.62 4.31 -1.31
C LEU A 242 27.03 5.29 -2.40
N GLU A 243 26.07 5.88 -3.11
CA GLU A 243 26.33 6.92 -4.12
C GLU A 243 26.97 8.15 -3.49
N GLU A 244 26.47 8.63 -2.35
CA GLU A 244 27.06 9.78 -1.66
C GLU A 244 28.48 9.46 -1.17
N ARG A 245 28.71 8.26 -0.61
CA ARG A 245 30.06 7.81 -0.24
C ARG A 245 30.99 7.79 -1.46
N ASN A 246 30.50 7.33 -2.61
CA ASN A 246 31.29 7.31 -3.84
C ASN A 246 31.59 8.73 -4.36
N ARG A 247 30.63 9.66 -4.27
CA ARG A 247 30.85 11.08 -4.60
C ARG A 247 31.91 11.71 -3.70
N ILE A 248 31.85 11.47 -2.39
CA ILE A 248 32.85 11.96 -1.44
C ILE A 248 34.23 11.37 -1.77
N LYS A 249 34.33 10.06 -2.02
CA LYS A 249 35.59 9.41 -2.42
C LYS A 249 36.19 10.03 -3.69
N GLN A 250 35.38 10.32 -4.70
CA GLN A 250 35.84 10.98 -5.93
C GLN A 250 36.36 12.40 -5.67
N LYS A 251 35.67 13.19 -4.84
CA LYS A 251 36.14 14.53 -4.43
C LYS A 251 37.44 14.45 -3.63
N LEU A 252 37.54 13.47 -2.72
CA LEU A 252 38.71 13.28 -1.86
C LEU A 252 39.97 12.91 -2.68
N ALA A 253 39.84 12.10 -3.73
CA ALA A 253 40.95 11.79 -4.64
C ALA A 253 41.49 13.03 -5.39
N LYS A 254 40.62 13.97 -5.79
CA LYS A 254 41.05 15.26 -6.35
C LYS A 254 41.78 16.10 -5.30
N ASN A 255 41.22 16.17 -4.09
CA ASN A 255 41.85 16.88 -2.98
C ASN A 255 43.20 16.27 -2.59
N GLN A 256 43.40 14.94 -2.69
CA GLN A 256 44.69 14.31 -2.46
C GLN A 256 45.78 14.77 -3.44
N LYS A 257 45.44 14.98 -4.72
CA LYS A 257 46.38 15.54 -5.70
C LYS A 257 46.77 16.97 -5.34
N LEU A 258 45.79 17.79 -4.97
CA LEU A 258 46.03 19.15 -4.49
C LEU A 258 46.90 19.17 -3.22
N TRP A 259 46.66 18.27 -2.27
CA TRP A 259 47.51 18.16 -1.08
C TRP A 259 48.95 17.76 -1.41
N LYS A 260 49.17 16.85 -2.35
CA LYS A 260 50.53 16.51 -2.82
C LYS A 260 51.21 17.72 -3.44
N GLU A 261 50.48 18.51 -4.23
CA GLU A 261 50.98 19.74 -4.83
C GLU A 261 51.29 20.81 -3.78
N VAL A 262 50.41 21.02 -2.78
CA VAL A 262 50.68 21.92 -1.65
C VAL A 262 51.94 21.50 -0.89
N VAL A 263 52.12 20.20 -0.61
CA VAL A 263 53.35 19.72 0.04
C VAL A 263 54.57 19.96 -0.84
N PHE A 264 54.47 19.71 -2.15
CA PHE A 264 55.55 19.98 -3.11
C PHE A 264 55.92 21.47 -3.19
N LEU A 265 54.92 22.35 -3.28
CA LEU A 265 55.11 23.80 -3.31
C LEU A 265 55.71 24.31 -2.00
N THR A 266 55.19 23.87 -0.85
CA THR A 266 55.76 24.23 0.46
C THR A 266 57.23 23.80 0.56
N SER A 267 57.57 22.59 0.09
CA SER A 267 58.96 22.12 0.03
C SER A 267 59.82 22.97 -0.89
N SER A 268 59.28 23.40 -2.03
CA SER A 268 59.98 24.25 -3.01
C SER A 268 60.21 25.65 -2.45
N ILE A 269 59.22 26.23 -1.76
CA ILE A 269 59.35 27.52 -1.06
C ILE A 269 60.46 27.43 0.00
N SER A 270 60.47 26.39 0.83
CA SER A 270 61.54 26.19 1.83
C SER A 270 62.92 25.96 1.21
N GLN A 271 63.02 25.47 -0.04
CA GLN A 271 64.29 25.41 -0.77
C GLN A 271 64.72 26.81 -1.25
N LEU A 272 63.79 27.57 -1.84
CA LEU A 272 64.04 28.94 -2.28
C LEU A 272 64.42 29.86 -1.11
N GLU A 273 63.76 29.75 0.04
CA GLU A 273 64.12 30.50 1.25
C GLU A 273 65.56 30.20 1.72
N LYS A 274 66.03 28.94 1.60
CA LYS A 274 67.41 28.57 1.91
C LYS A 274 68.39 29.14 0.90
N GLU A 275 68.03 29.12 -0.38
CA GLU A 275 68.85 29.69 -1.44
C GLU A 275 68.97 31.21 -1.29
N GLU A 276 67.86 31.91 -1.01
CA GLU A 276 67.83 33.34 -0.70
C GLU A 276 68.73 33.67 0.49
N GLN A 277 68.65 32.92 1.59
CA GLN A 277 69.55 33.09 2.74
C GLN A 277 71.03 32.93 2.35
N LEU A 278 71.34 31.99 1.45
CA LEU A 278 72.69 31.78 0.95
C LEU A 278 73.17 32.96 0.08
N TRP A 279 72.31 33.48 -0.80
CA TRP A 279 72.59 34.65 -1.61
C TRP A 279 72.81 35.90 -0.76
N VAL A 280 71.96 36.14 0.24
CA VAL A 280 72.11 37.25 1.20
C VAL A 280 73.42 37.13 1.99
N GLN A 281 73.84 35.91 2.35
CA GLN A 281 75.13 35.70 3.00
C GLN A 281 76.30 36.01 2.06
N THR A 282 76.22 35.58 0.80
CA THR A 282 77.24 35.84 -0.22
C THR A 282 77.37 37.33 -0.53
N GLU A 283 76.24 38.06 -0.56
CA GLU A 283 76.21 39.51 -0.74
C GLU A 283 76.87 40.26 0.42
N LYS A 284 76.64 39.81 1.67
CA LYS A 284 77.35 40.32 2.85
C LYS A 284 78.85 40.06 2.77
N ASP A 285 79.26 38.87 2.33
CA ASP A 285 80.68 38.52 2.17
C ASP A 285 81.35 39.39 1.08
N LEU A 286 80.64 39.65 -0.04
CA LEU A 286 81.09 40.56 -1.11
C LEU A 286 81.23 42.01 -0.64
N THR A 287 80.26 42.54 0.13
CA THR A 287 80.35 43.90 0.66
C THR A 287 81.48 44.07 1.68
N ILE A 288 81.84 43.02 2.42
CA ILE A 288 83.03 43.01 3.27
C ILE A 288 84.32 43.03 2.42
N LEU A 289 84.33 42.33 1.29
CA LEU A 289 85.46 42.32 0.34
C LEU A 289 85.61 43.68 -0.40
N GLU A 290 84.53 44.31 -0.86
CA GLU A 290 84.54 45.65 -1.46
C GLU A 290 84.86 46.77 -0.47
N GLY A 291 84.75 46.50 0.84
CA GLY A 291 85.22 47.38 1.92
C GLY A 291 86.75 47.50 2.03
N THR A 292 87.53 46.82 1.16
CA THR A 292 88.98 47.06 1.06
C THR A 292 89.29 48.15 0.01
N PRO A 293 89.91 49.28 0.41
CA PRO A 293 90.11 50.41 -0.49
C PRO A 293 91.23 50.12 -1.48
N VAL A 294 90.88 49.90 -2.75
CA VAL A 294 91.83 50.06 -3.86
C VAL A 294 91.86 51.54 -4.22
N LYS A 295 92.94 52.20 -3.79
CA LYS A 295 93.41 53.44 -4.42
C LYS A 295 93.73 53.11 -5.88
N ASP A 296 93.15 53.86 -6.81
CA ASP A 296 93.90 54.20 -8.01
C ASP A 296 93.52 55.59 -8.52
N ASP A 297 94.57 56.39 -8.62
CA ASP A 297 94.66 57.72 -9.18
C ASP A 297 94.37 57.70 -10.68
N SER A 298 93.60 58.67 -11.19
CA SER A 298 93.94 59.32 -12.47
C SER A 298 93.19 60.64 -12.68
N ASN A 299 93.91 61.71 -12.34
CA ASN A 299 93.85 63.03 -12.96
C ASN A 299 93.66 62.99 -14.49
N LYS A 300 92.82 63.89 -15.04
CA LYS A 300 93.21 64.90 -16.05
C LYS A 300 92.03 65.82 -16.42
N GLU A 301 92.17 67.08 -16.02
CA GLU A 301 91.57 68.24 -16.69
C GLU A 301 92.18 68.42 -18.09
N ILE A 302 91.44 69.04 -19.02
CA ILE A 302 91.83 70.29 -19.72
C ILE A 302 90.66 70.76 -20.62
N SER A 303 90.36 72.05 -20.46
CA SER A 303 89.43 72.90 -21.21
C SER A 303 89.94 73.24 -22.62
N SER A 304 89.02 73.43 -23.59
CA SER A 304 89.16 74.47 -24.61
C SER A 304 87.79 74.87 -25.21
N PRO A 305 87.49 76.17 -25.38
CA PRO A 305 86.30 76.65 -26.08
C PRO A 305 86.63 77.03 -27.54
N ILE A 306 85.87 76.52 -28.51
CA ILE A 306 85.99 76.88 -29.93
C ILE A 306 84.80 77.77 -30.32
N VAL A 307 85.12 79.00 -30.70
CA VAL A 307 84.20 80.01 -31.26
C VAL A 307 83.89 79.63 -32.71
N LEU A 308 82.61 79.39 -33.01
CA LEU A 308 82.10 79.10 -34.36
C LEU A 308 81.44 80.36 -34.93
N THR A 309 82.01 80.87 -36.02
CA THR A 309 81.40 81.88 -36.90
C THR A 309 80.25 81.24 -37.68
N VAL A 310 79.03 81.68 -37.39
CA VAL A 310 77.79 81.15 -37.95
C VAL A 310 77.46 81.89 -39.25
N THR A 311 77.53 81.19 -40.38
CA THR A 311 76.93 81.61 -41.65
C THR A 311 75.48 81.16 -41.72
N GLU A 312 74.54 82.09 -41.91
CA GLU A 312 73.07 81.88 -41.80
C GLU A 312 72.46 80.78 -42.69
N HIS A 313 73.17 80.30 -43.72
CA HIS A 313 72.70 79.20 -44.59
C HIS A 313 73.07 77.78 -44.11
N SER A 314 74.01 77.61 -43.16
CA SER A 314 74.31 76.29 -42.58
C SER A 314 73.30 75.89 -41.49
N LEU A 315 72.80 76.87 -40.74
CA LEU A 315 71.82 76.70 -39.68
C LEU A 315 70.52 76.06 -40.17
N HIS A 316 70.04 76.44 -41.36
CA HIS A 316 68.76 75.93 -41.86
C HIS A 316 68.84 74.43 -42.23
N LYS A 317 69.93 74.01 -42.89
CA LYS A 317 70.16 72.59 -43.22
C LYS A 317 70.42 71.74 -41.98
N GLU A 318 71.10 72.30 -40.98
CA GLU A 318 71.31 71.63 -39.70
C GLU A 318 69.99 71.49 -38.91
N ALA A 319 69.14 72.52 -38.93
CA ALA A 319 67.81 72.48 -38.32
C ALA A 319 66.90 71.45 -39.01
N GLU A 320 66.93 71.34 -40.34
CA GLU A 320 66.16 70.34 -41.08
C GLU A 320 66.63 68.91 -40.80
N ARG A 321 67.95 68.68 -40.70
CA ARG A 321 68.51 67.38 -40.27
C ARG A 321 68.11 67.03 -38.84
N LYS A 322 68.23 67.98 -37.90
CA LYS A 322 67.80 67.77 -36.50
C LYS A 322 66.30 67.51 -36.41
N ALA A 323 65.47 68.22 -37.18
CA ALA A 323 64.04 67.96 -37.24
C ALA A 323 63.73 66.54 -37.75
N LYS A 324 64.44 66.09 -38.80
CA LYS A 324 64.30 64.72 -39.32
C LYS A 324 64.76 63.67 -38.30
N ASP A 325 65.85 63.92 -37.58
CA ASP A 325 66.34 63.03 -36.52
C ASP A 325 65.38 62.97 -35.33
N ILE A 326 64.77 64.11 -34.96
CA ILE A 326 63.73 64.18 -33.94
C ILE A 326 62.53 63.34 -34.37
N VAL A 327 62.04 63.50 -35.61
CA VAL A 327 60.90 62.72 -36.13
C VAL A 327 61.23 61.22 -36.13
N MET A 328 62.41 60.81 -36.60
CA MET A 328 62.82 59.40 -36.56
C MET A 328 62.97 58.87 -35.13
N ALA A 329 63.46 59.68 -34.19
CA ALA A 329 63.53 59.32 -32.78
C ALA A 329 62.14 59.19 -32.17
N SER A 330 61.22 60.11 -32.47
CA SER A 330 59.82 60.05 -32.06
C SER A 330 59.11 58.79 -32.59
N ASP A 331 59.32 58.44 -33.85
CA ASP A 331 58.78 57.20 -34.45
C ASP A 331 59.33 55.95 -33.75
N ARG A 332 60.63 55.93 -33.41
CA ARG A 332 61.24 54.82 -32.66
C ARG A 332 60.68 54.71 -31.25
N ILE A 333 60.51 55.83 -30.55
CA ILE A 333 59.90 55.87 -29.22
C ILE A 333 58.45 55.40 -29.30
N GLN A 334 57.67 55.87 -30.27
CA GLN A 334 56.28 55.47 -30.44
C GLN A 334 56.15 53.97 -30.75
N LYS A 335 57.02 53.41 -31.61
CA LYS A 335 57.09 51.96 -31.84
C LYS A 335 57.45 51.19 -30.56
N GLY A 336 58.44 51.66 -29.81
CA GLY A 336 58.83 51.06 -28.54
C GLY A 336 57.68 51.05 -27.51
N LEU A 337 57.00 52.18 -27.34
CA LEU A 337 55.83 52.29 -26.46
C LEU A 337 54.69 51.37 -26.90
N THR A 338 54.46 51.24 -28.21
CA THR A 338 53.44 50.32 -28.75
C THR A 338 53.76 48.87 -28.41
N MET A 339 55.03 48.45 -28.52
CA MET A 339 55.45 47.11 -28.12
C MET A 339 55.29 46.89 -26.61
N VAL A 340 55.64 47.88 -25.78
CA VAL A 340 55.46 47.78 -24.32
C VAL A 340 53.99 47.64 -23.94
N LEU A 341 53.09 48.40 -24.58
CA LEU A 341 51.65 48.27 -24.36
C LEU A 341 51.13 46.88 -24.78
N GLN A 342 51.66 46.33 -25.86
CA GLN A 342 51.30 44.98 -26.29
C GLN A 342 51.77 43.92 -25.29
N LEU A 343 53.01 44.01 -24.80
CA LEU A 343 53.54 43.11 -23.76
C LEU A 343 52.75 43.23 -22.45
N LEU A 344 52.32 44.43 -22.07
CA LEU A 344 51.45 44.64 -20.90
C LEU A 344 50.11 43.92 -21.06
N LYS A 345 49.51 44.00 -22.25
CA LYS A 345 48.25 43.31 -22.55
C LYS A 345 48.42 41.79 -22.51
N GLU A 346 49.46 41.25 -23.15
CA GLU A 346 49.77 39.82 -23.14
C GLU A 346 50.03 39.31 -21.71
N SER A 347 50.73 40.09 -20.88
CA SER A 347 50.93 39.79 -19.46
C SER A 347 49.62 39.75 -18.67
N GLU A 348 48.70 40.68 -18.95
CA GLU A 348 47.38 40.70 -18.33
C GLU A 348 46.51 39.50 -18.76
N ASP A 349 46.55 39.11 -20.03
CA ASP A 349 45.86 37.93 -20.54
C ASP A 349 46.39 36.64 -19.89
N VAL A 350 47.71 36.48 -19.78
CA VAL A 350 48.34 35.34 -19.10
C VAL A 350 47.97 35.31 -17.62
N ARG A 351 47.99 36.45 -16.93
CA ARG A 351 47.57 36.57 -15.52
C ARG A 351 46.10 36.18 -15.34
N ASN A 352 45.22 36.61 -16.23
CA ASN A 352 43.80 36.24 -16.22
C ASN A 352 43.59 34.76 -16.49
N GLU A 353 44.32 34.17 -17.44
CA GLU A 353 44.27 32.75 -17.74
C GLU A 353 44.74 31.90 -16.54
N LEU A 354 45.87 32.26 -15.95
CA LEU A 354 46.42 31.60 -14.76
C LEU A 354 45.46 31.71 -13.58
N TYR A 355 44.88 32.89 -13.33
CA TYR A 355 43.88 33.08 -12.27
C TYR A 355 42.64 32.22 -12.50
N ASN A 356 42.14 32.15 -13.75
CA ASN A 356 40.98 31.33 -14.10
C ASN A 356 41.25 29.83 -13.97
N LYS A 357 42.44 29.37 -14.37
CA LYS A 357 42.89 27.98 -14.17
C LYS A 357 43.00 27.65 -12.69
N TYR A 358 43.68 28.50 -11.90
CA TYR A 358 43.80 28.34 -10.45
C TYR A 358 42.43 28.25 -9.77
N ARG A 359 41.50 29.14 -10.13
CA ARG A 359 40.16 29.17 -9.56
C ARG A 359 39.31 27.96 -9.96
N LYS A 360 39.53 27.36 -11.13
CA LYS A 360 38.76 26.17 -11.54
C LYS A 360 39.36 24.87 -11.00
N ASP A 361 40.68 24.77 -11.03
CA ASP A 361 41.39 23.50 -10.82
C ASP A 361 41.96 23.35 -9.41
N HIS A 362 42.24 24.44 -8.70
CA HIS A 362 42.92 24.42 -7.38
C HIS A 362 42.01 24.81 -6.22
N LEU A 363 40.70 24.84 -6.45
CA LEU A 363 39.71 25.05 -5.41
C LEU A 363 39.43 23.71 -4.71
N PHE A 364 39.81 23.59 -3.43
CA PHE A 364 39.46 22.45 -2.59
C PHE A 364 37.93 22.33 -2.50
N GLN A 365 37.38 21.32 -3.16
CA GLN A 365 35.93 21.11 -3.20
C GLN A 365 35.46 20.56 -1.85
N GLY A 366 34.52 21.27 -1.21
CA GLY A 366 33.92 20.89 0.07
C GLY A 366 34.50 21.59 1.32
N TYR A 367 35.46 22.50 1.16
CA TYR A 367 36.14 23.20 2.26
C TYR A 367 35.83 24.70 2.35
N GLN A 368 34.77 25.18 1.71
CA GLN A 368 34.47 26.63 1.59
C GLN A 368 34.01 27.31 2.90
N SER A 369 34.11 26.68 4.07
CA SER A 369 33.59 27.22 5.34
C SER A 369 34.31 26.68 6.58
N ILE A 370 35.59 26.30 6.47
CA ILE A 370 36.31 25.77 7.63
C ILE A 370 37.08 26.90 8.30
N ASP A 371 36.54 27.37 9.43
CA ASP A 371 37.12 28.43 10.27
C ASP A 371 38.45 28.03 10.94
N ASP A 372 38.79 26.73 10.96
CA ASP A 372 40.04 26.23 11.54
C ASP A 372 40.81 25.26 10.61
N PRO A 373 41.80 25.74 9.84
CA PRO A 373 42.59 24.92 8.93
C PRO A 373 43.45 23.87 9.64
N LYS A 374 43.76 24.04 10.94
CA LYS A 374 44.51 23.06 11.73
C LYS A 374 43.70 21.78 11.97
N GLY A 375 42.38 21.89 12.09
CA GLY A 375 41.46 20.75 12.22
C GLY A 375 41.46 19.84 10.99
N VAL A 376 41.61 20.42 9.79
CA VAL A 376 41.64 19.67 8.52
C VAL A 376 42.90 18.83 8.40
N ILE A 377 44.06 19.39 8.73
CA ILE A 377 45.34 18.69 8.70
C ILE A 377 45.32 17.52 9.71
N ARG A 378 44.69 17.71 10.88
CA ARG A 378 44.53 16.65 11.89
C ARG A 378 43.57 15.54 11.43
N PHE A 379 42.46 15.89 10.77
CA PHE A 379 41.51 14.91 10.22
C PHE A 379 42.13 14.08 9.08
N LEU A 380 42.89 14.72 8.19
CA LEU A 380 43.56 14.05 7.08
C LEU A 380 44.69 13.14 7.56
N SER A 381 45.45 13.55 8.57
CA SER A 381 46.53 12.73 9.15
C SER A 381 46.01 11.54 9.96
N GLN A 382 44.80 11.61 10.53
CA GLN A 382 44.15 10.48 11.20
C GLN A 382 43.55 9.46 10.21
N SER A 383 43.00 9.92 9.07
CA SER A 383 42.38 9.03 8.08
C SER A 383 43.34 8.06 7.38
N SER A 384 44.65 8.29 7.48
CA SER A 384 45.70 7.43 6.93
C SER A 384 46.14 6.28 7.86
N HIS A 385 45.62 6.18 9.09
CA HIS A 385 46.04 5.16 10.07
C HIS A 385 45.00 4.07 10.37
N ASP A 386 43.79 4.17 9.81
CA ASP A 386 42.67 3.25 10.11
C ASP A 386 42.36 2.22 9.01
N ASP A 387 43.20 2.12 7.98
CA ASP A 387 43.15 1.05 6.96
C ASP A 387 43.84 -0.25 7.42
N GLY A 388 44.08 -0.40 8.73
CA GLY A 388 44.89 -1.49 9.31
C GLY A 388 44.16 -2.50 10.19
N LEU A 389 42.82 -2.52 10.26
CA LEU A 389 42.06 -3.52 11.02
C LEU A 389 40.69 -3.80 10.36
N PHE A 390 40.71 -4.65 9.33
CA PHE A 390 39.62 -5.59 9.03
C PHE A 390 40.21 -6.93 8.57
#